data_AF-A0A147ETL3-F1
#
_entry.id   AF-A0A147ETL3-F1
#
_cell.length_a   1.000
_cell.length_b   1.000
_cell.length_c   1.000
_cell.angle_alpha   90.00
_cell.angle_beta   90.00
_cell.angle_gamma   90.00
#
_symmetry.space_group_name_H-M   'P 1'
#
loop_
_entity.id
_entity.type
_entity.pdbx_description
1 polymer ?
#
loop_
_entity_poly.entity_id
_entity_poly.type
_entity_poly.pdbx_seq_one_letter_code
_entity_poly.pdbx_strand_id
1 'polypeptide(L)'
;MVLTASPQDQPDSVDRIARDLLAFKDARGPVSYGELARRVGELRIARGIAETAAYPARTTVYDVFRPGRTRMDPVLVRDIVRALGADDAEAEKWVERYHRVRRVTEPAARPRPVPYTPLTLPTILR
;
A
#
# COMPACT_ATOMS: atom_id res chain seq x y z
N MET A 1 1.78 -36.59 -8.91
CA MET A 1 1.43 -35.40 -9.73
C MET A 1 1.07 -34.28 -8.77
N VAL A 2 2.00 -33.37 -8.48
CA VAL A 2 1.69 -32.17 -7.69
C VAL A 2 1.07 -31.16 -8.63
N LEU A 3 -0.23 -30.91 -8.46
CA LEU A 3 -0.92 -29.77 -9.09
C LEU A 3 -0.37 -28.52 -8.41
N THR A 4 0.73 -27.96 -8.93
CA THR A 4 1.12 -26.60 -8.62
C THR A 4 -0.01 -25.72 -9.14
N ALA A 5 -0.82 -25.18 -8.22
CA ALA A 5 -1.79 -24.15 -8.53
C ALA A 5 -1.09 -23.11 -9.42
N SER A 6 -1.69 -22.80 -10.56
CA SER A 6 -1.15 -21.77 -11.44
C SER A 6 -0.91 -20.51 -10.59
N PRO A 7 0.17 -19.74 -10.80
CA PRO A 7 0.46 -18.54 -10.00
C PRO A 7 -0.70 -17.52 -10.01
N GLN A 8 -1.67 -17.71 -10.91
CA GLN A 8 -2.92 -16.96 -11.01
C GLN A 8 -3.98 -17.32 -9.95
N ASP A 9 -3.95 -18.53 -9.36
CA ASP A 9 -4.91 -19.06 -8.38
C ASP A 9 -4.52 -18.80 -6.91
N GLN A 10 -3.36 -18.20 -6.68
CA GLN A 10 -2.91 -17.87 -5.32
C GLN A 10 -3.76 -16.70 -4.78
N PRO A 11 -4.33 -16.77 -3.56
CA PRO A 11 -5.10 -15.66 -3.00
C PRO A 11 -4.33 -14.34 -3.10
N ASP A 12 -5.06 -13.30 -3.47
CA ASP A 12 -4.51 -11.96 -3.69
C ASP A 12 -3.79 -11.49 -2.41
N SER A 13 -2.54 -11.06 -2.54
CA SER A 13 -1.66 -10.71 -1.41
C SER A 13 -0.83 -9.46 -1.70
N VAL A 14 -0.26 -8.83 -0.68
CA VAL A 14 0.58 -7.63 -0.85
C VAL A 14 1.81 -7.95 -1.73
N ASP A 15 2.40 -9.13 -1.56
CA ASP A 15 3.48 -9.63 -2.41
C ASP A 15 3.06 -9.79 -3.87
N ARG A 16 1.84 -10.27 -4.13
CA ARG A 16 1.31 -10.41 -5.49
C ARG A 16 1.09 -9.05 -6.12
N ILE A 17 0.55 -8.08 -5.38
CA ILE A 17 0.40 -6.69 -5.85
C ILE A 17 1.77 -6.09 -6.19
N ALA A 18 2.79 -6.25 -5.34
CA ALA A 18 4.14 -5.75 -5.61
C ALA A 18 4.74 -6.36 -6.89
N ARG A 19 4.56 -7.67 -7.08
CA ARG A 19 5.03 -8.39 -8.27
C ARG A 19 4.31 -7.93 -9.53
N ASP A 20 2.99 -7.81 -9.49
CA ASP A 20 2.20 -7.38 -10.64
C ASP A 20 2.50 -5.92 -10.99
N LEU A 21 2.76 -5.06 -10.01
CA LEU A 21 3.16 -3.67 -10.23
C LEU A 21 4.54 -3.58 -10.88
N LEU A 22 5.48 -4.46 -10.50
CA LEU A 22 6.78 -4.56 -11.17
C LEU A 22 6.62 -5.00 -12.63
N ALA A 23 5.80 -6.02 -12.90
CA ALA A 23 5.49 -6.45 -14.26
C ALA A 23 4.81 -5.34 -15.08
N PHE A 24 3.90 -4.57 -14.45
CA PHE A 24 3.24 -3.42 -15.06
C PHE A 24 4.23 -2.31 -15.45
N LYS A 25 5.21 -2.04 -14.58
CA LYS A 25 6.32 -1.12 -14.89
C LYS A 25 7.13 -1.64 -16.07
N ASP A 26 7.54 -2.90 -16.05
CA ASP A 26 8.44 -3.46 -17.06
C ASP A 26 7.78 -3.56 -18.44
N ALA A 27 6.46 -3.82 -18.50
CA ALA A 27 5.68 -3.80 -19.73
C ALA A 27 5.64 -2.41 -20.41
N ARG A 28 5.87 -1.33 -19.65
CA ARG A 28 5.88 0.06 -20.14
C ARG A 28 7.29 0.57 -20.45
N GLY A 29 8.29 -0.30 -20.35
CA GLY A 29 9.68 -0.03 -20.69
C GLY A 29 10.56 0.36 -19.50
N PRO A 30 11.86 0.63 -19.75
CA PRO A 30 12.85 0.85 -18.71
C PRO A 30 12.69 2.22 -18.04
N VAL A 31 11.86 2.30 -17.00
CA VAL A 31 11.77 3.49 -16.13
C VAL A 31 12.58 3.25 -14.86
N SER A 32 13.55 4.12 -14.56
CA SER A 32 14.35 4.02 -13.34
C SER A 32 13.53 4.44 -12.10
N TYR A 33 13.91 3.94 -10.92
CA TYR A 33 13.26 4.35 -9.68
C TYR A 33 13.47 5.84 -9.36
N GLY A 34 14.58 6.43 -9.81
CA GLY A 34 14.82 7.87 -9.66
C GLY A 34 13.88 8.69 -10.55
N GLU A 35 13.66 8.25 -11.79
CA GLU A 35 12.71 8.89 -12.69
C GLU A 35 11.26 8.73 -12.20
N LEU A 36 10.91 7.57 -11.64
CA LEU A 36 9.61 7.40 -10.97
C LEU A 36 9.44 8.37 -9.80
N ALA A 37 10.45 8.50 -8.93
CA ALA A 37 10.40 9.44 -7.81
C ALA A 37 10.21 10.88 -8.29
N ARG A 38 10.92 11.29 -9.36
CA ARG A 38 10.76 12.60 -9.99
C ARG A 38 9.33 12.80 -10.50
N ARG A 39 8.83 11.90 -11.34
CA ARG A 39 7.47 11.98 -11.91
C ARG A 39 6.37 12.00 -10.84
N VAL A 40 6.53 11.23 -9.76
CA VAL A 40 5.60 11.28 -8.62
C VAL A 40 5.63 12.65 -7.95
N GLY A 41 6.82 13.23 -7.76
CA GLY A 41 6.95 14.60 -7.24
C GLY A 41 6.25 15.63 -8.10
N GLU A 42 6.47 15.60 -9.43
CA GLU A 42 5.78 16.50 -10.37
C GLU A 42 4.25 16.38 -10.28
N LEU A 43 3.73 15.15 -10.22
CA LEU A 43 2.30 14.89 -10.06
C LEU A 43 1.75 15.45 -8.74
N ARG A 44 2.54 15.41 -7.66
CA ARG A 44 2.15 15.94 -6.35
C ARG A 44 2.20 17.47 -6.31
N ILE A 45 3.21 18.08 -6.93
CA ILE A 45 3.31 19.54 -7.08
C ILE A 45 2.14 20.07 -7.91
N ALA A 46 1.80 19.40 -9.01
CA ALA A 46 0.64 19.75 -9.84
C ALA A 46 -0.70 19.69 -9.08
N ARG A 47 -0.76 18.93 -7.97
CA ARG A 47 -1.91 18.87 -7.05
C ARG A 47 -1.83 19.87 -5.88
N GLY A 48 -0.79 20.70 -5.82
CA GLY A 48 -0.60 21.72 -4.80
C GLY A 48 0.19 21.27 -3.56
N ILE A 49 0.86 20.11 -3.60
CA ILE A 49 1.77 19.71 -2.51
C ILE A 49 3.07 20.52 -2.63
N ALA A 50 3.55 21.06 -1.51
CA ALA A 50 4.79 21.81 -1.45
C ALA A 50 5.98 20.97 -1.95
N GLU A 51 6.87 21.59 -2.72
CA GLU A 51 8.02 20.93 -3.36
C GLU A 51 8.88 20.13 -2.38
N THR A 52 9.09 20.67 -1.18
CA THR A 52 9.87 20.04 -0.09
C THR A 52 9.28 18.72 0.41
N ALA A 53 7.99 18.48 0.20
CA ALA A 53 7.27 17.27 0.62
C ALA A 53 6.76 16.42 -0.57
N ALA A 54 6.86 16.94 -1.79
CA ALA A 54 6.29 16.29 -2.96
C ALA A 54 7.10 15.07 -3.41
N TYR A 55 8.43 15.15 -3.38
CA TYR A 55 9.29 14.09 -3.89
C TYR A 55 9.47 12.95 -2.89
N PRO A 56 9.02 11.73 -3.20
CA PRO A 56 9.38 10.57 -2.39
C PRO A 56 10.86 10.23 -2.57
N ALA A 57 11.48 9.61 -1.57
CA ALA A 57 12.83 9.08 -1.71
C ALA A 57 12.84 7.91 -2.71
N ARG A 58 13.94 7.78 -3.47
CA ARG A 58 14.17 6.65 -4.40
C ARG A 58 14.01 5.30 -3.70
N THR A 59 14.50 5.18 -2.46
CA THR A 59 14.37 3.97 -1.64
C THR A 59 12.92 3.65 -1.29
N THR A 60 12.09 4.67 -1.03
CA THR A 60 10.65 4.50 -0.80
C THR A 60 9.95 3.97 -2.06
N VAL A 61 10.30 4.48 -3.24
CA VAL A 61 9.79 3.96 -4.51
C VAL A 61 10.22 2.51 -4.72
N TYR A 62 11.50 2.19 -4.49
CA TYR A 62 12.01 0.82 -4.57
C TYR A 62 11.28 -0.13 -3.62
N ASP A 63 11.02 0.30 -2.39
CA ASP A 63 10.37 -0.49 -1.35
C ASP A 63 8.93 -0.91 -1.71
N VAL A 64 8.24 -0.17 -2.58
CA VAL A 64 6.91 -0.54 -3.09
C VAL A 64 6.96 -1.81 -3.95
N PHE A 65 8.07 -2.05 -4.65
CA PHE A 65 8.24 -3.24 -5.49
C PHE A 65 8.84 -4.42 -4.72
N ARG A 66 9.24 -4.23 -3.46
CA ARG A 66 9.96 -5.24 -2.69
C ARG A 66 8.99 -6.24 -2.04
N PRO A 67 9.22 -7.56 -2.21
CA PRO A 67 8.43 -8.58 -1.52
C PRO A 67 8.72 -8.61 -0.01
N GLY A 68 7.85 -9.26 0.76
CA GLY A 68 7.94 -9.47 2.21
C GLY A 68 7.39 -8.33 3.05
N ARG A 69 6.71 -7.35 2.45
CA ARG A 69 6.12 -6.22 3.17
C ARG A 69 4.71 -6.56 3.67
N THR A 70 4.50 -6.31 4.95
CA THR A 70 3.17 -6.39 5.57
C THR A 70 2.27 -5.21 5.20
N ARG A 71 2.83 -4.08 4.76
CA ARG A 71 2.11 -2.85 4.42
C ARG A 71 2.76 -2.10 3.25
N MET A 72 1.91 -1.52 2.41
CA MET A 72 2.27 -0.67 1.28
C MET A 72 1.48 0.64 1.40
N ASP A 73 2.06 1.77 0.97
CA ASP A 73 1.34 3.04 0.96
C ASP A 73 0.45 3.12 -0.28
N PRO A 74 -0.90 3.05 -0.15
CA PRO A 74 -1.80 3.09 -1.29
C PRO A 74 -1.75 4.41 -2.06
N VAL A 75 -1.42 5.53 -1.40
CA VAL A 75 -1.29 6.82 -2.08
C VAL A 75 -0.07 6.79 -3.00
N LEU A 76 1.04 6.24 -2.52
CA LEU A 76 2.25 6.08 -3.32
C LEU A 76 2.04 5.08 -4.47
N VAL A 77 1.28 4.00 -4.28
CA VAL A 77 0.91 3.06 -5.36
C VAL A 77 0.16 3.80 -6.47
N ARG A 78 -0.87 4.58 -6.10
CA ARG A 78 -1.63 5.37 -7.06
C ARG A 78 -0.72 6.32 -7.85
N ASP A 79 0.17 7.03 -7.15
CA ASP A 79 1.09 7.97 -7.77
C ASP A 79 2.08 7.28 -8.72
N ILE A 80 2.60 6.10 -8.35
CA ILE A 80 3.50 5.30 -9.20
C ILE A 80 2.77 4.82 -10.45
N VAL A 81 1.54 4.32 -10.33
CA VAL A 81 0.74 3.86 -11.47
C VAL A 81 0.46 5.01 -12.45
N ARG A 82 0.15 6.21 -11.94
CA ARG A 82 0.02 7.42 -12.76
C ARG A 82 1.35 7.87 -13.37
N ALA A 83 2.46 7.79 -12.63
CA ALA A 83 3.80 8.13 -13.12
C ALA A 83 4.29 7.19 -14.23
N LEU A 84 3.76 5.96 -14.27
CA LEU A 84 3.94 5.00 -15.37
C LEU A 84 3.04 5.31 -16.58
N GLY A 85 2.19 6.35 -16.51
CA GLY A 85 1.33 6.79 -17.61
C GLY A 85 0.01 6.02 -17.68
N ALA A 86 -0.49 5.49 -16.57
CA ALA A 86 -1.86 5.03 -16.47
C ALA A 86 -2.80 6.19 -16.13
N ASP A 87 -4.08 6.04 -16.46
CA ASP A 87 -5.11 6.99 -16.08
C ASP A 87 -5.53 6.83 -14.60
N ASP A 88 -6.39 7.75 -14.14
CA ASP A 88 -6.90 7.75 -12.77
C ASP A 88 -7.76 6.51 -12.46
N ALA A 89 -8.53 6.01 -13.43
CA ALA A 89 -9.38 4.85 -13.21
C ALA A 89 -8.56 3.58 -12.98
N GLU A 90 -7.49 3.39 -13.75
CA GLU A 90 -6.57 2.28 -13.56
C GLU A 90 -5.84 2.42 -12.22
N ALA A 91 -5.37 3.61 -11.87
CA ALA A 91 -4.71 3.85 -10.58
C ALA A 91 -5.63 3.54 -9.38
N GLU A 92 -6.93 3.87 -9.46
CA GLU A 92 -7.90 3.51 -8.43
C GLU A 92 -8.12 1.99 -8.33
N LYS A 93 -8.14 1.23 -9.45
CA LYS A 93 -8.22 -0.24 -9.39
C LYS A 93 -7.07 -0.86 -8.58
N TRP A 94 -5.86 -0.32 -8.68
CA TRP A 94 -4.72 -0.78 -7.88
C TRP A 94 -4.92 -0.51 -6.39
N VAL A 95 -5.44 0.67 -6.04
CA VAL A 95 -5.75 1.06 -4.66
C VAL A 95 -6.87 0.18 -4.08
N GLU A 96 -7.94 -0.04 -4.84
CA GLU A 96 -9.04 -0.92 -4.46
C GLU A 96 -8.58 -2.36 -4.23
N ARG A 97 -7.70 -2.87 -5.11
CA ARG A 97 -7.09 -4.20 -4.97
C ARG A 97 -6.29 -4.30 -3.68
N TYR A 98 -5.48 -3.28 -3.35
CA TYR A 98 -4.77 -3.23 -2.07
C TYR A 98 -5.71 -3.23 -0.87
N HIS A 99 -6.77 -2.42 -0.89
CA HIS A 99 -7.76 -2.38 0.19
C HIS A 99 -8.49 -3.72 0.38
N ARG A 100 -8.79 -4.43 -0.72
CA ARG A 100 -9.40 -5.76 -0.69
C ARG A 100 -8.50 -6.77 0.02
N VAL A 101 -7.22 -6.83 -0.36
CA VAL A 101 -6.22 -7.68 0.29
C VAL A 101 -6.10 -7.34 1.78
N ARG A 102 -6.02 -6.05 2.10
CA ARG A 102 -5.88 -5.60 3.49
C ARG A 102 -7.06 -6.02 4.36
N ARG A 103 -8.31 -5.89 3.87
CA ARG A 103 -9.52 -6.31 4.58
C ARG A 103 -9.57 -7.81 4.86
N VAL A 104 -9.01 -8.63 3.97
CA VAL A 104 -8.95 -10.09 4.13
C VAL A 104 -7.86 -10.48 5.15
N THR A 105 -6.72 -9.78 5.13
CA THR A 105 -5.55 -10.10 5.99
C THR A 105 -5.66 -9.51 7.40
N GLU A 106 -6.42 -8.42 7.61
CA GLU A 106 -6.75 -7.93 8.95
C GLU A 106 -8.02 -8.65 9.46
N PRO A 107 -7.91 -9.75 10.25
CA PRO A 107 -9.08 -10.24 10.96
C PRO A 107 -9.59 -9.11 11.85
N ALA A 108 -10.91 -8.88 11.84
CA ALA A 108 -11.61 -7.87 12.61
C ALA A 108 -10.85 -7.53 13.89
N ALA A 109 -10.24 -6.34 13.91
CA ALA A 109 -9.47 -5.87 15.04
C ALA A 109 -10.28 -6.15 16.31
N ARG A 110 -9.74 -7.00 17.20
CA ARG A 110 -10.31 -7.31 18.50
C ARG A 110 -10.90 -6.02 19.09
N PRO A 111 -12.17 -6.00 19.55
CA PRO A 111 -12.68 -4.82 20.23
C PRO A 111 -11.68 -4.43 21.32
N ARG A 112 -11.27 -3.15 21.34
CA ARG A 112 -10.39 -2.62 22.39
C ARG A 112 -10.99 -3.04 23.74
N PRO A 113 -10.21 -3.65 24.66
CA PRO A 113 -10.72 -3.90 26.00
C PRO A 113 -11.17 -2.55 26.57
N VAL A 114 -12.46 -2.43 26.88
CA VAL A 114 -12.97 -1.28 27.61
C VAL A 114 -12.21 -1.22 28.93
N PRO A 115 -11.67 -0.06 29.34
CA PRO A 115 -11.03 0.04 30.63
C PRO A 115 -12.06 -0.29 31.72
N TYR A 116 -11.88 -1.42 32.39
CA TYR A 116 -12.63 -1.74 33.61
C TYR A 116 -12.24 -0.68 34.64
N THR A 117 -13.19 0.18 34.99
CA THR A 117 -13.03 1.06 36.16
C THR A 117 -13.42 0.21 37.36
N PRO A 118 -12.49 -0.17 38.25
CA PRO A 118 -12.88 -0.84 39.48
C PRO A 118 -13.79 0.09 40.27
N LEU A 119 -14.98 -0.39 40.62
CA LEU A 119 -15.85 0.25 41.59
C LEU A 119 -15.11 0.29 42.94
N THR A 120 -14.56 1.45 43.28
CA THR A 120 -14.00 1.69 44.61
C THR A 120 -15.16 1.63 45.60
N LEU A 121 -15.25 0.55 46.38
CA LEU A 121 -16.20 0.46 47.48
C LEU A 121 -15.85 1.54 48.52
N PRO A 122 -16.83 2.31 49.04
CA PRO A 122 -16.55 3.25 50.11
C PRO A 122 -16.09 2.47 51.34
N THR A 123 -14.86 2.71 51.78
CA THR A 123 -14.36 2.23 53.07
C THR A 123 -15.23 2.84 54.15
N ILE A 124 -16.13 2.04 54.71
CA ILE A 124 -16.90 2.40 55.90
C ILE A 124 -15.90 2.36 57.07
N LEU A 125 -15.37 3.52 57.44
CA LEU A 125 -14.59 3.67 58.67
C LEU A 125 -15.54 3.61 59.87
N ARG A 126 -15.10 2.81 60.84
CA ARG A 126 -15.76 2.38 62.07
C ARG A 126 -15.90 3.52 63.09
#